data_AF-A0A2E7VLU8-F1
#
_entry.id   AF-A0A2E7VLU8-F1
#
_cell.length_a   1.000
_cell.length_b   1.000
_cell.length_c   1.000
_cell.angle_alpha   90.00
_cell.angle_beta   90.00
_cell.angle_gamma   90.00
#
_symmetry.space_group_name_H-M   'P 1'
#
loop_
_entity.id
_entity.type
_entity.pdbx_description
1 polymer ?
#
loop_
_entity_poly.entity_id
_entity_poly.type
_entity_poly.pdbx_seq_one_letter_code
_entity_poly.pdbx_strand_id
1 'polypeptide(L)'
;MAKLSKAKRGKNRWIGIIVTNPSITRSEMGNLLELGLQGISWKLFDFHQHGNQKIAIIRTMLEDTSEARDRVNSIEGLSTTTTSGKIRLVRERLSR
;
A
#
# COMPACT_ATOMS: atom_id res chain seq x y z
N MET A 1 29.74 14.34 -5.48
CA MET A 1 28.41 13.96 -5.99
C MET A 1 27.33 14.60 -5.11
N ALA A 2 26.68 15.68 -5.58
CA ALA A 2 25.74 16.45 -4.77
C ALA A 2 24.43 15.67 -4.56
N LYS A 3 24.03 15.49 -3.29
CA LYS A 3 22.71 14.95 -2.91
C LYS A 3 21.61 15.80 -3.57
N LEU A 4 20.81 15.17 -4.43
CA LEU A 4 19.60 15.76 -5.02
C LEU A 4 18.79 16.51 -3.94
N SER A 5 18.49 17.78 -4.19
CA SER A 5 17.77 18.65 -3.26
C SER A 5 16.41 18.05 -2.90
N LYS A 6 15.92 18.32 -1.68
CA LYS A 6 14.62 17.84 -1.17
C LYS A 6 13.45 18.09 -2.13
N ALA A 7 13.56 19.06 -3.03
CA ALA A 7 12.55 19.43 -4.03
C ALA A 7 12.40 18.42 -5.20
N LYS A 8 13.43 17.61 -5.49
CA LYS A 8 13.40 16.63 -6.60
C LYS A 8 13.19 15.18 -6.17
N ARG A 9 13.02 14.90 -4.86
CA ARG A 9 12.60 13.56 -4.42
C ARG A 9 11.10 13.43 -4.68
N GLY A 10 10.72 12.46 -5.52
CA GLY A 10 9.32 12.10 -5.74
C GLY A 10 8.58 11.98 -4.41
N LYS A 11 7.46 12.68 -4.28
CA LYS A 11 6.63 12.59 -3.07
C LYS A 11 6.00 11.21 -3.06
N ASN A 12 6.07 10.54 -1.92
CA ASN A 12 5.50 9.20 -1.75
C ASN A 12 4.25 9.26 -0.87
N ARG A 13 3.36 8.31 -1.09
CA ARG A 13 2.20 8.04 -0.24
C ARG A 13 2.22 6.61 0.24
N TRP A 14 1.68 6.43 1.43
CA TRP A 14 1.42 5.16 2.05
C TRP A 14 -0.07 4.88 1.94
N ILE A 15 -0.42 3.68 1.50
CA ILE A 15 -1.80 3.20 1.37
C ILE A 15 -1.95 2.01 2.32
N GLY A 16 -2.93 2.10 3.22
CA GLY A 16 -3.37 1.00 4.06
C GLY A 16 -4.45 0.19 3.36
N ILE A 17 -4.28 -1.13 3.36
CA ILE A 17 -5.13 -2.10 2.69
C ILE A 17 -5.61 -3.12 3.72
N ILE A 18 -6.90 -3.40 3.72
CA ILE A 18 -7.52 -4.52 4.43
C ILE A 18 -7.68 -5.67 3.45
N VAL A 19 -7.33 -6.85 3.92
CA VAL A 19 -7.39 -8.10 3.18
C VAL A 19 -8.41 -9.01 3.84
N THR A 20 -9.48 -9.29 3.10
CA THR A 20 -10.60 -10.10 3.59
C THR A 20 -10.22 -11.57 3.71
N ASN A 21 -9.28 -12.05 2.90
CA ASN A 21 -8.80 -13.44 2.97
C ASN A 21 -7.74 -13.59 4.08
N PRO A 22 -8.04 -14.24 5.22
CA PRO A 22 -7.09 -14.39 6.32
C PRO A 22 -5.99 -15.41 6.02
N SER A 23 -6.10 -16.25 4.98
CA SER A 23 -5.13 -17.30 4.67
C SER A 23 -4.01 -16.83 3.74
N ILE A 24 -4.20 -15.72 3.04
CA ILE A 24 -3.25 -15.23 2.03
C ILE A 24 -1.85 -14.95 2.62
N THR A 25 -0.82 -15.44 1.96
CA THR A 25 0.57 -15.25 2.35
C THR A 25 1.13 -13.92 1.85
N ARG A 26 2.27 -13.50 2.38
CA ARG A 26 2.96 -12.28 1.91
C ARG A 26 3.35 -12.38 0.43
N SER A 27 3.73 -13.58 -0.03
CA SER A 27 4.12 -13.84 -1.42
C SER A 27 2.92 -13.76 -2.36
N GLU A 28 1.79 -14.36 -2.00
CA GLU A 28 0.54 -14.27 -2.77
C GLU A 28 0.04 -12.83 -2.84
N MET A 29 0.08 -12.10 -1.71
CA MET A 29 -0.25 -10.67 -1.70
C MET A 29 0.66 -9.87 -2.62
N GLY A 30 1.96 -10.18 -2.63
CA GLY A 30 2.93 -9.59 -3.55
C GLY A 30 2.55 -9.83 -5.01
N ASN A 31 2.22 -11.07 -5.37
CA ASN A 31 1.83 -11.43 -6.73
C ASN A 31 0.53 -10.76 -7.17
N LEU A 32 -0.49 -10.70 -6.30
CA LEU A 32 -1.76 -10.00 -6.60
C LEU A 32 -1.53 -8.51 -6.85
N LEU A 33 -0.72 -7.86 -6.01
CA LEU A 33 -0.40 -6.46 -6.18
C LEU A 33 0.47 -6.22 -7.41
N GLU A 34 1.39 -7.12 -7.76
CA GLU A 34 2.21 -6.99 -8.97
C GLU A 34 1.35 -7.02 -10.23
N LEU A 35 0.38 -7.94 -10.29
CA LEU A 35 -0.58 -8.03 -11.39
C LEU A 35 -1.52 -6.81 -11.43
N GLY A 36 -2.07 -6.42 -10.28
CA GLY A 36 -3.04 -5.32 -10.22
C GLY A 36 -2.43 -3.92 -10.37
N LEU A 37 -1.19 -3.72 -9.92
CA LEU A 37 -0.48 -2.43 -9.97
C LEU A 37 0.58 -2.39 -11.07
N GLN A 38 0.45 -3.24 -12.10
CA GLN A 38 1.39 -3.26 -13.22
C GLN A 38 1.53 -1.87 -13.86
N GLY A 39 2.76 -1.38 -13.99
CA GLY A 39 3.07 -0.05 -14.52
C GLY A 39 3.06 1.07 -13.48
N ILE A 40 2.70 0.80 -12.22
CA ILE A 40 2.81 1.73 -11.10
C ILE A 40 4.03 1.37 -10.25
N SER A 41 4.80 2.37 -9.81
CA SER A 41 5.93 2.11 -8.90
C SER A 41 5.43 1.95 -7.46
N TRP A 42 5.36 0.71 -6.97
CA TRP A 42 4.89 0.40 -5.62
C TRP A 42 5.87 -0.49 -4.83
N LYS A 43 5.68 -0.58 -3.51
CA LYS A 43 6.40 -1.52 -2.63
C LYS A 43 5.56 -1.97 -1.44
N LEU A 44 5.46 -3.28 -1.21
CA LEU A 44 4.88 -3.85 0.01
C LEU A 44 5.80 -3.63 1.22
N PHE A 45 5.29 -3.00 2.26
CA PHE A 45 6.05 -2.71 3.48
C PHE A 45 5.59 -3.60 4.63
N ASP A 46 4.38 -3.34 5.15
CA ASP A 46 3.79 -4.15 6.21
C ASP A 46 2.81 -5.15 5.61
N PHE A 47 2.81 -6.36 6.16
CA PHE A 47 1.82 -7.39 5.89
C PHE A 47 1.73 -8.29 7.11
N HIS A 48 0.64 -8.21 7.86
CA HIS A 48 0.45 -8.98 9.07
C HIS A 48 -1.03 -9.11 9.41
N GLN A 49 -1.35 -10.04 10.30
CA GLN A 49 -2.68 -10.21 10.84
C GLN A 49 -2.94 -9.19 11.94
N HIS A 50 -4.11 -8.54 11.89
CA HIS A 50 -4.62 -7.64 12.91
C HIS A 50 -6.05 -8.06 13.29
N GLY A 51 -6.19 -8.73 14.43
CA GLY A 51 -7.45 -9.36 14.84
C GLY A 51 -7.88 -10.44 13.86
N ASN A 52 -9.10 -10.29 13.33
CA ASN A 52 -9.71 -11.25 12.38
C ASN A 52 -9.38 -10.96 10.90
N GLN A 53 -8.60 -9.92 10.62
CA GLN A 53 -8.33 -9.47 9.25
C GLN A 53 -6.82 -9.39 9.02
N LYS A 54 -6.40 -9.48 7.75
CA LYS A 54 -5.02 -9.18 7.39
C LYS A 54 -4.93 -7.74 6.92
N ILE A 55 -3.87 -7.04 7.33
CA ILE A 55 -3.60 -5.69 6.88
C ILE A 55 -2.28 -5.64 6.11
N ALA A 56 -2.28 -4.85 5.05
CA ALA A 56 -1.12 -4.57 4.23
C ALA A 56 -0.90 -3.06 4.13
N ILE A 57 0.36 -2.63 4.10
CA ILE A 57 0.71 -1.25 3.80
C ILE A 57 1.65 -1.24 2.61
N ILE A 58 1.26 -0.53 1.56
CA ILE A 58 2.10 -0.29 0.39
C ILE A 58 2.56 1.16 0.34
N ARG A 59 3.74 1.37 -0.25
CA ARG A 59 4.24 2.67 -0.64
C ARG A 59 4.06 2.83 -2.15
N THR A 60 3.59 3.99 -2.58
CA THR A 60 3.51 4.38 -4.01
C THR A 60 3.92 5.84 -4.18
N MET A 61 4.08 6.29 -5.43
CA MET A 61 4.28 7.69 -5.76
C MET A 61 2.99 8.50 -5.55
N LEU A 62 3.12 9.79 -5.26
CA LEU A 62 1.98 10.67 -5.01
C LEU A 62 1.06 10.77 -6.23
N GLU A 63 1.66 10.88 -7.42
CA GLU A 63 0.96 10.94 -8.71
C GLU A 63 0.11 9.69 -8.95
N ASP A 64 0.66 8.51 -8.66
CA ASP A 64 -0.03 7.23 -8.86
C ASP A 64 -0.97 6.85 -7.72
N THR A 65 -1.11 7.69 -6.67
CA THR A 65 -1.86 7.29 -5.47
C THR A 65 -3.33 7.05 -5.75
N SER A 66 -3.95 7.86 -6.61
CA SER A 66 -5.36 7.68 -6.98
C SER A 66 -5.53 6.39 -7.75
N GLU A 67 -4.73 6.20 -8.80
CA GLU A 67 -4.82 5.02 -9.65
C GLU A 67 -4.50 3.73 -8.87
N ALA A 68 -3.44 3.73 -8.06
CA ALA A 68 -3.10 2.60 -7.21
C ALA A 68 -4.23 2.24 -6.23
N ARG A 69 -4.91 3.25 -5.70
CA ARG A 69 -6.07 3.04 -4.81
C ARG A 69 -7.20 2.36 -5.57
N ASP A 70 -7.56 2.86 -6.75
CA ASP A 70 -8.68 2.35 -7.54
C ASP A 70 -8.41 0.93 -8.03
N ARG A 71 -7.18 0.66 -8.50
CA ARG A 71 -6.75 -0.69 -8.89
C ARG A 71 -6.77 -1.66 -7.72
N VAL A 72 -6.29 -1.26 -6.53
CA VAL A 72 -6.38 -2.12 -5.34
C VAL A 72 -7.82 -2.43 -4.97
N ASN A 73 -8.73 -1.44 -5.01
CA ASN A 73 -10.15 -1.68 -4.72
C ASN A 73 -10.87 -2.51 -5.79
N SER A 74 -10.28 -2.65 -6.99
CA SER A 74 -10.79 -3.50 -8.06
C SER A 74 -10.35 -4.97 -7.92
N ILE A 75 -9.38 -5.25 -7.05
CA ILE A 75 -8.93 -6.62 -6.76
C ILE A 75 -9.88 -7.22 -5.71
N GLU A 76 -10.47 -8.36 -6.06
CA GLU A 76 -11.36 -9.07 -5.15
C GLU A 76 -10.65 -9.44 -3.83
N GLY A 77 -11.32 -9.17 -2.71
CA GLY A 77 -10.78 -9.44 -1.38
C GLY A 77 -9.79 -8.41 -0.86
N LEU A 78 -9.51 -7.33 -1.60
CA LEU A 78 -8.73 -6.19 -1.15
C LEU A 78 -9.59 -4.93 -1.05
N SER A 79 -9.33 -4.11 -0.05
CA SER A 79 -9.94 -2.78 0.06
C SER A 79 -8.97 -1.77 0.67
N THR A 80 -8.96 -0.56 0.15
CA THR A 80 -8.13 0.52 0.67
C THR A 80 -8.86 1.27 1.79
N THR A 81 -8.22 1.38 2.95
CA THR A 81 -8.82 2.06 4.12
C THR A 81 -8.37 3.50 4.22
N THR A 82 -7.08 3.77 4.02
CA THR A 82 -6.53 5.11 4.29
C THR A 82 -5.26 5.38 3.50
N THR A 83 -5.00 6.66 3.23
CA THR A 83 -3.75 7.14 2.63
C THR A 83 -3.10 8.22 3.49
N SER A 84 -1.77 8.29 3.49
CA SER A 84 -1.03 9.34 4.19
C SER A 84 0.38 9.53 3.62
N GLY A 85 0.98 10.69 3.88
CA GLY A 85 2.41 10.90 3.61
C GLY A 85 3.33 10.25 4.66
N LYS A 86 2.77 9.75 5.77
CA LYS A 86 3.53 9.17 6.89
C LYS A 86 3.00 7.78 7.23
N ILE A 87 3.87 6.77 7.19
CA ILE A 87 3.52 5.38 7.54
C ILE A 87 2.94 5.26 8.95
N ARG A 88 3.47 6.03 9.92
CA ARG A 88 2.97 6.05 11.30
C ARG A 88 1.46 6.35 11.36
N LEU A 89 0.99 7.33 10.58
CA LEU A 89 -0.43 7.69 10.54
C LEU A 89 -1.29 6.62 9.87
N VAL A 90 -0.75 5.86 8.91
CA VAL A 90 -1.47 4.74 8.29
C VAL A 90 -1.61 3.61 9.31
N ARG A 91 -0.52 3.25 10.00
CA ARG A 91 -0.52 2.23 11.06
C ARG A 91 -1.53 2.55 12.16
N GLU A 92 -1.48 3.77 12.70
CA GLU A 92 -2.42 4.21 13.75
C GLU A 92 -3.88 4.10 13.33
N ARG A 93 -4.19 4.31 12.05
CA ARG A 93 -5.56 4.19 11.53
C ARG A 93 -5.97 2.75 11.25
N LEU A 94 -5.02 1.86 10.95
CA LEU A 94 -5.27 0.43 10.74
C LEU A 94 -5.33 -0.35 12.06
N SER A 95 -4.73 0.18 13.13
CA SER A 95 -4.73 -0.43 14.47
C SER A 95 -5.78 0.15 15.42
N ARG A 96 -6.72 0.94 14.89
CA ARG A 96 -7.81 1.56 15.65
C ARG A 96 -9.08 0.76 15.47
#